data_AF-A0A0H4WNB1-F1
#
_entry.id   AF-A0A0H4WNB1-F1
#
_cell.length_a   1.000
_cell.length_b   1.000
_cell.length_c   1.000
_cell.angle_alpha   90.00
_cell.angle_beta   90.00
_cell.angle_gamma   90.00
#
_symmetry.space_group_name_H-M   'P 1'
#
loop_
_entity.id
_entity.type
_entity.pdbx_description
1 polymer ?
#
loop_
_entity_poly.entity_id
_entity_poly.type
_entity_poly.pdbx_seq_one_letter_code
_entity_poly.pdbx_strand_id
1 'polypeptide(L)'
;MAIVTVVISKNRDLVYLPSNKVRHGDTVSFALNVVSGASDATVNPPTCLEGTEQITLNVHSLHTLNREEPVAAGAAVGSYPFTVLVPSVEVARSHGLELETKNGNLEVTTDPPEL
;
A
#
# COMPACT_ATOMS: atom_id res chain seq x y z
N MET A 1 -2.92 -18.91 -3.15
CA MET A 1 -3.46 -17.55 -3.01
C MET A 1 -3.25 -17.12 -1.57
N ALA A 2 -2.18 -16.36 -1.36
CA ALA A 2 -1.87 -15.69 -0.11
C ALA A 2 -2.31 -14.22 -0.19
N ILE A 3 -2.48 -13.59 0.98
CA ILE A 3 -2.73 -12.16 1.09
C ILE A 3 -1.49 -11.50 1.69
N VAL A 4 -0.94 -10.51 1.00
CA VAL A 4 0.14 -9.66 1.49
C VAL A 4 -0.45 -8.31 1.86
N THR A 5 -0.32 -7.93 3.13
CA THR A 5 -0.83 -6.66 3.64
C THR A 5 0.27 -5.62 3.71
N VAL A 6 0.06 -4.49 3.05
CA VAL A 6 0.86 -3.26 3.17
C VAL A 6 0.17 -2.35 4.18
N VAL A 7 0.74 -2.26 5.37
CA VAL A 7 0.23 -1.43 6.46
C VAL A 7 0.82 -0.02 6.35
N ILE A 8 -0.06 0.94 6.14
CA ILE A 8 0.27 2.36 5.97
C ILE A 8 0.08 3.06 7.31
N SER A 9 1.13 3.72 7.80
CA SER A 9 1.12 4.46 9.07
C SER A 9 1.48 5.92 8.83
N LYS A 10 1.13 6.83 9.76
CA LYS A 10 1.52 8.25 9.62
C LYS A 10 3.04 8.43 9.78
N ASN A 11 3.55 8.14 10.98
CA ASN A 11 4.93 8.48 11.35
C ASN A 11 5.92 7.30 11.24
N ARG A 12 5.60 6.28 10.43
CA ARG A 12 6.45 5.09 10.24
C ARG A 12 6.51 4.70 8.78
N ASP A 13 7.56 3.99 8.40
CA ASP A 13 7.65 3.35 7.09
C ASP A 13 6.54 2.32 6.86
N LEU A 14 6.36 1.94 5.60
CA LEU A 14 5.42 0.90 5.20
C LEU A 14 5.85 -0.43 5.82
N VAL A 15 4.89 -1.15 6.40
CA VAL A 15 5.12 -2.47 6.98
C VAL A 15 4.44 -3.52 6.10
N TYR A 16 5.17 -4.59 5.78
CA TYR A 16 4.68 -5.68 4.94
C TYR A 16 4.43 -6.92 5.80
N LEU A 17 3.26 -7.53 5.64
CA LEU A 17 2.87 -8.74 6.35
C LEU A 17 2.35 -9.79 5.35
N PRO A 18 2.94 -10.99 5.27
CA PRO A 18 4.14 -11.45 5.98
C PRO A 18 5.46 -10.89 5.42
N SER A 19 5.49 -10.47 4.15
CA SER A 19 6.66 -9.88 3.49
C SER A 19 6.22 -9.07 2.26
N ASN A 20 7.14 -8.37 1.59
CA ASN A 20 6.86 -7.66 0.34
C ASN A 20 6.87 -8.57 -0.91
N LYS A 21 7.05 -9.89 -0.73
CA LYS A 21 7.09 -10.86 -1.83
C LYS A 21 5.68 -11.34 -2.17
N VAL A 22 5.34 -11.29 -3.46
CA VAL A 22 4.04 -11.68 -3.99
C VAL A 22 4.20 -12.63 -5.18
N ARG A 23 3.15 -13.38 -5.51
CA ARG A 23 3.10 -14.25 -6.69
C ARG A 23 1.92 -13.90 -7.57
N HIS A 24 1.92 -14.46 -8.78
CA HIS A 24 0.73 -14.48 -9.64
C HIS A 24 -0.45 -15.11 -8.91
N GLY A 25 -1.58 -14.39 -8.90
CA GLY A 25 -2.80 -14.84 -8.22
C GLY A 25 -2.77 -14.69 -6.69
N ASP A 26 -1.74 -14.05 -6.11
CA ASP A 26 -1.83 -13.53 -4.74
C ASP A 26 -2.56 -12.17 -4.73
N THR A 27 -3.04 -11.78 -3.56
CA THR A 27 -3.74 -10.52 -3.36
C THR A 27 -2.93 -9.59 -2.48
N VAL A 28 -2.81 -8.32 -2.89
CA VAL A 28 -2.18 -7.28 -2.08
C VAL A 28 -3.27 -6.44 -1.42
N SER A 29 -3.21 -6.35 -0.10
CA SER A 29 -4.13 -5.54 0.71
C SER A 29 -3.43 -4.29 1.22
N PHE A 30 -3.81 -3.12 0.75
CA PHE A 30 -3.36 -1.85 1.32
C PHE A 30 -4.29 -1.49 2.49
N ALA A 31 -3.73 -1.35 3.70
CA ALA A 31 -4.50 -1.11 4.91
C ALA A 31 -3.98 0.11 5.67
N LEU A 32 -4.89 0.99 6.09
CA LEU A 32 -4.55 2.16 6.87
C LEU A 32 -4.52 1.83 8.37
N ASN A 33 -3.40 2.11 9.04
CA ASN A 33 -3.26 1.90 10.48
C ASN A 33 -3.80 3.12 11.25
N VAL A 34 -5.07 3.03 11.63
CA VAL A 34 -5.79 4.01 12.48
C VAL A 34 -5.06 4.35 13.78
N VAL A 35 -4.39 3.38 14.41
CA VAL A 35 -3.71 3.58 15.71
C VAL A 35 -2.49 4.50 15.55
N SER A 36 -1.92 4.58 14.34
CA SER A 36 -0.77 5.43 14.04
C SER A 36 -1.12 6.90 13.80
N GLY A 37 -2.41 7.26 13.83
CA GLY A 37 -2.88 8.62 13.59
C GLY A 37 -2.98 9.03 12.11
N ALA A 38 -2.90 8.07 11.18
CA ALA A 38 -3.22 8.31 9.77
C ALA A 38 -4.75 8.32 9.58
N SER A 39 -5.30 9.41 9.07
CA SER A 39 -6.74 9.56 8.81
C SER A 39 -7.12 9.23 7.37
N ASP A 40 -6.17 9.38 6.46
CA ASP A 40 -6.32 9.13 5.05
C ASP A 40 -4.96 8.87 4.41
N ALA A 41 -4.97 8.18 3.28
CA ALA A 41 -3.79 7.94 2.47
C ALA A 41 -4.18 7.72 1.02
N THR A 42 -3.31 8.09 0.09
CA THR A 42 -3.50 7.86 -1.33
C THR A 42 -2.38 6.98 -1.85
N VAL A 43 -2.70 5.78 -2.32
CA VAL A 43 -1.76 4.81 -2.87
C VAL A 43 -1.76 4.93 -4.39
N ASN A 44 -0.57 5.08 -4.97
CA ASN A 44 -0.33 4.91 -6.40
C ASN A 44 0.21 3.49 -6.60
N PRO A 45 -0.65 2.52 -6.96
CA PRO A 45 -0.28 1.11 -6.95
C PRO A 45 0.80 0.79 -8.01
N PRO A 46 1.57 -0.29 -7.80
CA PRO A 46 2.54 -0.76 -8.78
C PRO A 46 1.85 -1.38 -10.00
N THR A 47 2.54 -1.37 -11.14
CA THR A 47 2.04 -1.90 -12.42
C THR A 47 1.90 -3.43 -12.45
N CYS A 48 2.32 -4.14 -11.41
CA CYS A 48 2.13 -5.59 -11.31
C CYS A 48 0.73 -6.00 -10.82
N LEU A 49 -0.09 -5.06 -10.35
CA LEU A 49 -1.46 -5.32 -9.91
C LEU A 49 -2.44 -5.17 -11.07
N GLU A 50 -3.60 -5.81 -10.98
CA GLU A 50 -4.66 -5.65 -11.99
C GLU A 50 -5.23 -4.23 -11.99
N GLY A 51 -5.41 -3.63 -10.80
CA GLY A 51 -5.78 -2.23 -10.64
C GLY A 51 -4.55 -1.33 -10.57
N THR A 52 -4.34 -0.52 -11.61
CA THR A 52 -3.31 0.54 -11.62
C THR A 52 -3.88 1.92 -11.27
N GLU A 53 -5.19 2.01 -11.04
CA GLU A 53 -5.87 3.24 -10.66
C GLU A 53 -5.48 3.66 -9.24
N GLN A 54 -5.45 4.97 -9.00
CA GLN A 54 -5.12 5.50 -7.69
C GLN A 54 -6.13 5.07 -6.62
N ILE A 55 -5.65 4.57 -5.48
CA ILE A 55 -6.48 4.06 -4.39
C ILE A 55 -6.50 5.08 -3.27
N THR A 56 -7.68 5.52 -2.86
CA THR A 56 -7.84 6.38 -1.68
C THR A 56 -8.31 5.55 -0.49
N LEU A 57 -7.55 5.60 0.59
CA LEU A 57 -7.89 4.99 1.87
C LEU A 57 -8.30 6.08 2.86
N ASN A 58 -9.33 5.80 3.67
CA ASN A 58 -9.84 6.75 4.66
C ASN A 58 -10.46 6.01 5.86
N VAL A 59 -10.21 6.51 7.06
CA VAL A 59 -10.67 5.90 8.32
C VAL A 59 -12.17 6.07 8.60
N HIS A 60 -12.83 7.04 7.96
CA HIS A 60 -14.24 7.36 8.18
C HIS A 60 -15.17 6.40 7.44
N SER A 61 -14.65 5.58 6.53
CA SER A 61 -15.42 4.53 5.86
C SER A 61 -14.66 3.21 5.96
N LEU A 62 -15.26 2.24 6.64
CA LEU A 62 -14.69 0.88 6.79
C LEU A 62 -14.42 0.23 5.43
N HIS A 63 -15.18 0.61 4.40
CA HIS A 63 -15.04 0.10 3.04
C HIS A 63 -13.82 0.67 2.29
N THR A 64 -13.24 1.76 2.80
CA THR A 64 -12.01 2.38 2.28
C THR A 64 -10.86 2.28 3.28
N LEU A 65 -11.04 1.56 4.39
CA LEU A 65 -9.97 1.39 5.38
C LEU A 65 -8.90 0.43 4.86
N ASN A 66 -9.33 -0.55 4.07
CA ASN A 66 -8.49 -1.48 3.36
C ASN A 66 -8.95 -1.61 1.89
N ARG A 67 -8.00 -1.85 0.99
CA ARG A 67 -8.29 -2.14 -0.41
C ARG A 67 -7.43 -3.30 -0.87
N GLU A 68 -8.09 -4.29 -1.46
CA GLU A 68 -7.45 -5.49 -1.99
C GLU A 68 -7.36 -5.38 -3.51
N GLU A 69 -6.16 -5.63 -4.04
CA GLU A 69 -5.89 -5.64 -5.48
C GLU A 69 -5.07 -6.90 -5.81
N PRO A 70 -5.55 -7.76 -6.72
CA PRO A 70 -4.84 -8.98 -7.10
C PRO A 70 -3.61 -8.65 -7.94
N VAL A 71 -2.59 -9.51 -7.83
CA VAL A 71 -1.41 -9.47 -8.72
C VAL A 71 -1.82 -9.99 -10.09
N ALA A 72 -1.55 -9.20 -11.13
CA ALA A 72 -1.88 -9.53 -12.50
C ALA A 72 -1.21 -10.84 -12.92
N ALA A 73 -1.97 -11.71 -13.60
CA ALA A 73 -1.47 -13.00 -14.07
C ALA A 73 -0.29 -12.88 -15.05
N GLY A 74 -0.19 -11.74 -15.75
CA GLY A 74 0.89 -11.43 -16.70
C GLY A 74 2.06 -10.63 -16.13
N ALA A 75 2.10 -10.34 -14.81
CA ALA A 75 3.18 -9.56 -14.22
C ALA A 75 4.53 -10.27 -14.39
N ALA A 76 5.56 -9.59 -14.90
CA ALA A 76 6.90 -10.16 -14.98
C ALA A 76 7.50 -10.32 -13.56
N VAL A 77 8.41 -11.28 -13.38
CA VAL A 77 9.18 -11.41 -12.14
C VAL A 77 10.07 -10.19 -11.98
N GLY A 78 10.10 -9.60 -10.78
CA GLY A 78 10.91 -8.42 -10.51
C GLY A 78 10.37 -7.54 -9.39
N SER A 79 11.07 -6.43 -9.16
CA SER A 79 10.66 -5.42 -8.18
C SER A 79 9.81 -4.34 -8.83
N TYR A 80 8.66 -4.05 -8.23
CA TYR A 80 7.71 -3.04 -8.67
C TYR A 80 7.59 -1.95 -7.62
N PRO A 81 8.07 -0.74 -7.90
CA PRO A 81 7.94 0.39 -6.99
C PRO A 81 6.50 0.91 -6.98
N PHE A 82 6.10 1.46 -5.84
CA PHE A 82 4.84 2.17 -5.67
C PHE A 82 5.02 3.31 -4.67
N THR A 83 4.07 4.23 -4.60
CA THR A 83 4.13 5.35 -3.64
C THR A 83 2.83 5.49 -2.87
N VAL A 84 2.94 6.02 -1.65
CA VAL A 84 1.82 6.31 -0.78
C VAL A 84 1.95 7.74 -0.28
N LEU A 85 0.95 8.56 -0.52
CA LEU A 85 0.84 9.92 -0.01
C LEU A 85 0.03 9.88 1.29
N VAL A 86 0.60 10.37 2.38
CA VAL A 86 -0.08 10.51 3.67
C VAL A 86 -0.06 11.99 4.04
N PRO A 87 -1.22 12.66 4.17
CA PRO A 87 -1.24 14.05 4.57
C PRO A 87 -0.81 14.21 6.02
N SER A 88 0.12 15.15 6.26
CA SER A 88 0.41 15.58 7.61
C SER A 88 -0.69 16.54 8.06
N VAL A 89 -1.58 16.08 8.94
CA VAL A 89 -2.44 17.01 9.68
C VAL A 89 -1.58 17.67 10.77
N GLU A 90 -0.83 18.71 10.40
CA GLU A 90 -0.40 19.73 11.35
C GLU A 90 -1.16 21.02 11.06
N VAL A 91 -1.78 21.49 12.13
CA VAL A 91 -2.74 22.58 12.18
C VAL A 91 -2.17 23.86 11.58
N ALA A 92 -2.98 24.52 10.77
CA ALA A 92 -2.81 25.87 10.28
C ALA A 92 -1.95 26.76 11.17
N ARG A 93 -0.73 27.05 10.70
CA ARG A 93 -0.02 28.32 10.86
C ARG A 93 1.16 28.32 9.91
N SER A 94 0.91 28.89 8.72
CA SER A 94 1.96 29.53 7.93
C SER A 94 3.04 28.57 7.40
N HIS A 95 2.69 27.65 6.49
CA HIS A 95 3.47 27.15 5.35
C HIS A 95 2.74 25.89 4.83
N GLY A 96 2.92 25.54 3.55
CA GLY A 96 2.02 24.67 2.79
C GLY A 96 1.70 23.31 3.40
N LEU A 97 0.58 22.72 2.97
CA LEU A 97 0.19 21.35 3.27
C LEU A 97 1.30 20.40 2.79
N GLU A 98 2.21 19.98 3.68
CA GLU A 98 3.21 18.97 3.32
C GLU A 98 2.52 17.59 3.26
N LEU A 99 2.51 16.99 2.08
CA LEU A 99 2.13 15.60 1.91
C LEU A 99 3.40 14.76 2.12
N GLU A 100 3.38 13.84 3.08
CA GLU A 100 4.49 12.91 3.24
C GLU A 100 4.35 11.80 2.17
N THR A 101 5.37 11.64 1.34
CA THR A 101 5.42 10.57 0.34
C THR A 101 6.26 9.41 0.86
N LYS A 102 5.64 8.25 1.01
CA LYS A 102 6.32 6.99 1.33
C LYS A 102 6.53 6.18 0.07
N ASN A 103 7.75 5.70 -0.13
CA ASN A 103 8.10 4.82 -1.24
C ASN A 103 8.00 3.37 -0.77
N GLY A 104 7.31 2.54 -1.54
CA GLY A 104 7.21 1.10 -1.30
C GLY A 104 7.68 0.32 -2.51
N ASN A 105 7.91 -0.98 -2.31
CA ASN A 105 8.10 -1.93 -3.40
C ASN A 105 7.33 -3.23 -3.13
N LEU A 106 7.00 -3.93 -4.20
CA LEU A 106 6.56 -5.32 -4.18
C LEU A 106 7.52 -6.13 -5.04
N GLU A 107 7.87 -7.32 -4.58
CA GLU A 107 8.71 -8.25 -5.33
C GLU A 107 7.85 -9.39 -5.87
N VAL A 108 7.60 -9.41 -7.17
CA VAL A 108 6.92 -10.53 -7.83
C VAL A 108 7.92 -11.66 -8.01
N THR A 109 7.61 -12.81 -7.43
CA THR A 109 8.47 -14.00 -7.40
C THR A 109 7.77 -15.20 -8.06
N THR A 110 8.57 -16.15 -8.55
CA THR A 110 8.10 -17.47 -9.02
C THR A 110 8.23 -18.56 -7.98
N ASP A 111 8.96 -18.30 -6.90
CA ASP A 111 9.30 -19.30 -5.89
C ASP A 111 8.09 -19.54 -4.97
N PRO A 112 7.62 -20.78 -4.72
CA PRO A 112 6.50 -21.08 -3.79
C PRO A 112 6.80 -20.60 -2.35
N PRO A 113 5.79 -20.45 -1.46
CA PRO A 113 6.06 -19.92 -0.14
C PRO A 113 6.83 -20.99 0.60
N GLU A 114 7.98 -20.64 1.16
CA GLU A 114 8.63 -21.49 2.15
C GLU A 114 7.61 -21.75 3.26
N LEU A 115 7.22 -23.03 3.39
CA LEU A 115 6.23 -23.55 4.33
C LEU A 115 6.73 -23.43 5.78
#